data_AF-A0A661M1E5-F1
#
_entry.id   AF-A0A661M1E5-F1
#
_cell.length_a   1.000
_cell.length_b   1.000
_cell.length_c   1.000
_cell.angle_alpha   90.00
_cell.angle_beta   90.00
_cell.angle_gamma   90.00
#
_symmetry.space_group_name_H-M   'P 1'
#
loop_
_entity.id
_entity.type
_entity.pdbx_description
1 polymer ?
#
loop_
_entity_poly.entity_id
_entity_poly.type
_entity_poly.pdbx_seq_one_letter_code
_entity_poly.pdbx_strand_id
1 'polypeptide(L)'
;HDQTEMTCAIKNLKGLLTDKWKRLEHQEGLFESVVDLLNAVKPKLAVVDAIVCQEGVGPVFGKPVEMDLIVAGKDLVAVDSVCAQIIGYDPTETLITVNAAARGLGVMDPGQIEIIGEPLEKVKRRFLRAVEDDPVQVDDFQLIHGEVTCTGCRNTVMSALIDMRNAGQLEYLHGITVLTGGAPFPEGVPRENIVTVGKCMPKEYRTERHVKGCPPNNAYVVKAIIGDRAEVKRMYAEESLDKTEV
;
A
#
# COMPACT_ATOMS: atom_id res chain seq x y z
N HIS A 1 -1.00 -4.12 3.00
CA HIS A 1 -1.96 -3.06 2.63
C HIS A 1 -2.10 -2.89 1.12
N ASP A 2 -1.04 -2.57 0.40
CA ASP A 2 -0.92 -2.71 -1.07
C ASP A 2 0.28 -3.61 -1.46
N GLN A 3 1.32 -3.69 -0.60
CA GLN A 3 2.47 -4.60 -0.79
C GLN A 3 2.32 -6.00 -0.23
N THR A 4 1.56 -6.18 0.83
CA THR A 4 1.70 -7.34 1.71
C THR A 4 0.47 -8.23 1.71
N GLU A 5 -0.31 -8.19 0.61
CA GLU A 5 -1.61 -8.84 0.37
C GLU A 5 -2.71 -8.51 1.42
N MET A 6 -2.38 -8.65 2.69
CA MET A 6 -3.16 -8.33 3.88
C MET A 6 -2.32 -7.61 4.95
N THR A 7 -2.94 -7.23 6.07
CA THR A 7 -2.26 -6.64 7.22
C THR A 7 -2.93 -7.14 8.49
N CYS A 8 -2.28 -8.07 9.16
CA CYS A 8 -2.80 -8.75 10.35
C CYS A 8 -1.71 -8.84 11.43
N ALA A 9 -1.58 -9.96 12.13
CA ALA A 9 -0.80 -10.11 13.34
C ALA A 9 0.71 -9.92 13.12
N ILE A 10 1.30 -10.50 12.07
CA ILE A 10 2.75 -10.40 11.84
C ILE A 10 3.10 -8.97 11.43
N LYS A 11 2.35 -8.38 10.49
CA LYS A 11 2.58 -7.01 10.01
C LYS A 11 2.43 -5.98 11.13
N ASN A 12 1.55 -6.22 12.10
CA ASN A 12 1.31 -5.35 13.24
C ASN A 12 2.60 -5.09 14.07
N LEU A 13 3.56 -6.02 14.06
CA LEU A 13 4.84 -5.86 14.78
C LEU A 13 5.68 -4.68 14.27
N LYS A 14 5.46 -4.22 13.04
CA LYS A 14 6.09 -2.99 12.53
C LYS A 14 5.73 -1.76 13.35
N GLY A 15 4.63 -1.79 14.10
CA GLY A 15 4.25 -0.74 15.06
C GLY A 15 5.27 -0.52 16.18
N LEU A 16 6.14 -1.51 16.45
CA LEU A 16 7.19 -1.43 17.47
C LEU A 16 8.38 -0.56 17.06
N LEU A 17 8.46 -0.18 15.78
CA LEU A 17 9.56 0.61 15.23
C LEU A 17 9.28 2.11 15.24
N THR A 18 10.33 2.91 15.44
CA THR A 18 10.27 4.36 15.19
C THR A 18 10.22 4.65 13.69
N ASP A 19 9.80 5.86 13.32
CA ASP A 19 9.64 6.22 11.90
C ASP A 19 10.95 6.17 11.11
N LYS A 20 12.09 6.46 11.76
CA LYS A 20 13.42 6.26 11.17
C LYS A 20 13.62 4.81 10.73
N TRP A 21 13.32 3.85 11.60
CA TRP A 21 13.50 2.42 11.33
C TRP A 21 12.45 1.90 10.35
N LYS A 22 11.20 2.34 10.46
CA LYS A 22 10.16 2.04 9.46
C LYS A 22 10.60 2.45 8.05
N ARG A 23 11.28 3.59 7.89
CA ARG A 23 11.81 4.03 6.58
C ARG A 23 12.94 3.12 6.10
N LEU A 24 13.85 2.72 6.99
CA LEU A 24 14.95 1.82 6.65
C LEU A 24 14.45 0.43 6.22
N GLU A 25 13.45 -0.15 6.89
CA GLU A 25 12.87 -1.43 6.47
C GLU A 25 12.37 -1.43 5.02
N HIS A 26 11.80 -0.31 4.55
CA HIS A 26 11.36 -0.21 3.16
C HIS A 26 12.53 -0.14 2.16
N GLN A 27 13.72 0.27 2.61
CA GLN A 27 14.92 0.35 1.79
C GLN A 27 15.64 -0.99 1.74
N GLU A 28 15.69 -1.72 2.86
CA GLU A 28 16.46 -2.96 3.01
C GLU A 28 15.66 -4.23 2.71
N GLY A 29 14.32 -4.18 2.78
CA GLY A 29 13.45 -5.30 2.45
C GLY A 29 12.32 -5.49 3.47
N LEU A 30 11.10 -5.07 3.11
CA LEU A 30 9.97 -5.01 4.05
C LEU A 30 9.56 -6.39 4.58
N PHE A 31 9.46 -7.40 3.70
CA PHE A 31 8.98 -8.73 4.07
C PHE A 31 9.91 -9.39 5.08
N GLU A 32 11.20 -9.47 4.75
CA GLU A 32 12.21 -10.07 5.62
C GLU A 32 12.32 -9.31 6.95
N SER A 33 12.34 -7.97 6.92
CA SER A 33 12.43 -7.15 8.13
C SER A 33 11.29 -7.42 9.12
N VAL A 34 10.05 -7.54 8.61
CA VAL A 34 8.91 -7.82 9.48
C VAL A 34 8.99 -9.23 10.07
N VAL A 35 9.47 -10.21 9.28
CA VAL A 35 9.66 -11.58 9.78
C VAL A 35 10.82 -11.63 10.81
N ASP A 36 11.84 -10.79 10.66
CA ASP A 36 12.89 -10.62 11.68
C ASP A 36 12.30 -10.08 13.00
N LEU A 37 11.36 -9.13 12.93
CA LEU A 37 10.66 -8.65 14.12
C LEU A 37 9.86 -9.77 14.81
N LEU A 38 9.19 -10.63 14.04
CA LEU A 38 8.49 -11.78 14.60
C LEU A 38 9.45 -12.70 15.37
N ASN A 39 10.60 -13.02 14.76
CA ASN A 39 11.63 -13.86 15.38
C ASN A 39 12.26 -13.21 16.62
N ALA A 40 12.43 -11.88 16.63
CA ALA A 40 13.02 -11.16 17.76
C ALA A 40 12.05 -11.03 18.94
N VAL A 41 10.80 -10.63 18.66
CA VAL A 41 9.80 -10.28 19.69
C VAL A 41 9.13 -11.52 20.27
N LYS A 42 8.86 -12.54 19.43
CA LYS A 42 8.17 -13.79 19.80
C LYS A 42 6.89 -13.56 20.63
N PRO A 43 5.88 -12.83 20.09
CA PRO A 43 4.64 -12.60 20.79
C PRO A 43 3.97 -13.91 21.23
N LYS A 44 3.26 -13.88 22.35
CA LYS A 44 2.60 -15.07 22.93
C LYS A 44 1.13 -15.23 22.52
N LEU A 45 0.53 -14.16 22.01
CA LEU A 45 -0.85 -14.10 21.60
C LEU A 45 -0.99 -13.02 20.53
N ALA A 46 -1.74 -13.34 19.48
CA ALA A 46 -2.29 -12.38 18.54
C ALA A 46 -3.81 -12.35 18.68
N VAL A 47 -4.35 -11.15 18.57
CA VAL A 47 -5.79 -10.89 18.46
C VAL A 47 -5.95 -9.91 17.30
N VAL A 48 -6.71 -10.32 16.29
CA VAL A 48 -7.07 -9.52 15.13
C VAL A 48 -8.52 -9.09 15.32
N ASP A 49 -8.72 -7.79 15.46
CA ASP A 49 -10.04 -7.18 15.37
C ASP A 49 -10.47 -7.16 13.90
N ALA A 50 -11.45 -7.99 13.59
CA ALA A 50 -12.05 -8.12 12.27
C ALA A 50 -13.55 -7.84 12.35
N ILE A 51 -14.00 -6.93 13.22
CA ILE A 51 -15.40 -6.50 13.27
C ILE A 51 -15.72 -5.73 12.00
N VAL A 52 -14.91 -4.68 11.72
CA VAL A 52 -14.93 -3.94 10.46
C VAL A 52 -13.54 -4.00 9.83
N CYS A 53 -13.44 -4.72 8.73
CA CYS A 53 -12.23 -4.83 7.92
C CYS A 53 -12.20 -3.77 6.81
N GLN A 54 -11.15 -3.79 6.00
CA GLN A 54 -10.99 -2.92 4.83
C GLN A 54 -10.54 -3.73 3.61
N GLU A 55 -11.20 -3.52 2.47
CA GLU A 55 -10.82 -4.08 1.16
C GLU A 55 -10.40 -2.99 0.16
N GLY A 56 -9.74 -3.34 -0.95
CA GLY A 56 -9.28 -2.37 -1.95
C GLY A 56 -8.08 -1.54 -1.50
N VAL A 57 -8.02 -0.26 -1.92
CA VAL A 57 -6.82 0.62 -1.75
C VAL A 57 -6.72 1.27 -0.36
N GLY A 58 -6.64 0.49 0.72
CA GLY A 58 -6.35 1.11 2.03
C GLY A 58 -4.85 1.43 2.24
N PRO A 59 -4.43 1.89 3.44
CA PRO A 59 -5.27 2.08 4.63
C PRO A 59 -6.18 3.30 4.54
N VAL A 60 -5.84 4.24 3.66
CA VAL A 60 -6.51 5.54 3.60
C VAL A 60 -7.79 5.47 2.77
N PHE A 61 -7.86 4.63 1.73
CA PHE A 61 -8.93 4.68 0.73
C PHE A 61 -9.65 3.37 0.46
N GLY A 62 -9.37 2.34 1.23
CA GLY A 62 -10.06 1.07 1.10
C GLY A 62 -11.49 1.17 1.62
N LYS A 63 -12.34 0.26 1.18
CA LYS A 63 -13.77 0.22 1.45
C LYS A 63 -14.02 -0.60 2.72
N PRO A 64 -14.84 -0.12 3.67
CA PRO A 64 -15.14 -0.86 4.88
C PRO A 64 -15.94 -2.12 4.55
N VAL A 65 -15.61 -3.22 5.23
CA VAL A 65 -16.31 -4.50 5.13
C VAL A 65 -16.61 -5.00 6.54
N GLU A 66 -17.88 -4.99 6.92
CA GLU A 66 -18.35 -5.58 8.18
C GLU A 66 -18.26 -7.12 8.08
N MET A 67 -17.61 -7.72 9.05
CA MET A 67 -17.40 -9.17 9.16
C MET A 67 -17.82 -9.72 10.51
N ASP A 68 -17.85 -8.89 11.57
CA ASP A 68 -18.22 -9.27 12.94
C ASP A 68 -17.38 -10.43 13.52
N LEU A 69 -16.07 -10.42 13.23
CA LEU A 69 -15.15 -11.47 13.66
C LEU A 69 -14.09 -10.95 14.63
N ILE A 70 -13.66 -11.84 15.53
CA ILE A 70 -12.39 -11.73 16.23
C ILE A 70 -11.60 -13.00 15.94
N VAL A 71 -10.37 -12.85 15.46
CA VAL A 71 -9.46 -13.99 15.24
C VAL A 71 -8.35 -13.93 16.27
N ALA A 72 -8.14 -15.00 17.03
CA ALA A 72 -7.09 -15.01 18.06
C ALA A 72 -6.36 -16.36 18.10
N GLY A 73 -5.07 -16.31 18.39
CA GLY A 73 -4.23 -17.50 18.44
C GLY A 73 -2.84 -17.20 19.00
N LYS A 74 -2.15 -18.26 19.44
CA LYS A 74 -0.78 -18.15 20.01
C LYS A 74 0.30 -18.19 18.93
N ASP A 75 -0.02 -18.71 17.76
CA ASP A 75 0.85 -18.76 16.59
C ASP A 75 0.41 -17.68 15.61
N LEU A 76 1.27 -16.69 15.39
CA LEU A 76 0.98 -15.56 14.51
C LEU A 76 0.94 -15.96 13.04
N VAL A 77 1.70 -16.98 12.63
CA VAL A 77 1.67 -17.51 11.26
C VAL A 77 0.35 -18.23 11.01
N ALA A 78 -0.13 -19.00 11.99
CA ALA A 78 -1.43 -19.65 11.91
C ALA A 78 -2.58 -18.62 11.88
N VAL A 79 -2.52 -17.59 12.73
CA VAL A 79 -3.51 -16.50 12.74
C VAL A 79 -3.55 -15.79 11.39
N ASP A 80 -2.39 -15.39 10.85
CA ASP A 80 -2.33 -14.72 9.55
C ASP A 80 -2.79 -15.66 8.42
N SER A 81 -2.46 -16.96 8.46
CA SER A 81 -2.97 -17.96 7.50
C SER A 81 -4.49 -18.10 7.53
N VAL A 82 -5.10 -18.12 8.72
CA VAL A 82 -6.57 -18.14 8.86
C VAL A 82 -7.18 -16.83 8.36
N CYS A 83 -6.60 -15.68 8.71
CA CYS A 83 -7.05 -14.39 8.21
C CYS A 83 -6.98 -14.31 6.67
N ALA A 84 -5.91 -14.82 6.05
CA ALA A 84 -5.78 -14.89 4.60
C ALA A 84 -6.96 -15.67 3.98
N GLN A 85 -7.26 -16.84 4.54
CA GLN A 85 -8.37 -17.67 4.10
C GLN A 85 -9.73 -16.99 4.28
N ILE A 86 -9.96 -16.31 5.41
CA ILE A 86 -11.19 -15.56 5.68
C ILE A 86 -11.44 -14.52 4.60
N ILE A 87 -10.41 -13.78 4.18
CA ILE A 87 -10.55 -12.73 3.15
C ILE A 87 -10.37 -13.25 1.71
N GLY A 88 -10.34 -14.58 1.55
CA GLY A 88 -10.33 -15.26 0.26
C GLY A 88 -8.96 -15.38 -0.44
N TYR A 89 -7.85 -15.15 0.27
CA TYR A 89 -6.51 -15.54 -0.20
C TYR A 89 -6.24 -17.01 0.10
N ASP A 90 -5.46 -17.66 -0.75
CA ASP A 90 -4.67 -18.82 -0.36
C ASP A 90 -3.50 -18.35 0.51
N PRO A 91 -3.19 -19.01 1.65
CA PRO A 91 -2.07 -18.61 2.51
C PRO A 91 -0.74 -18.46 1.77
N THR A 92 -0.51 -19.25 0.70
CA THR A 92 0.70 -19.19 -0.13
C THR A 92 0.82 -17.92 -0.97
N GLU A 93 -0.27 -17.17 -1.14
CA GLU A 93 -0.25 -15.87 -1.81
C GLU A 93 0.29 -14.77 -0.87
N THR A 94 0.33 -15.02 0.45
CA THR A 94 0.70 -14.00 1.44
C THR A 94 2.17 -14.11 1.82
N LEU A 95 3.03 -13.30 1.17
CA LEU A 95 4.49 -13.46 1.25
C LEU A 95 5.05 -13.37 2.69
N ILE A 96 4.47 -12.53 3.54
CA ILE A 96 4.89 -12.43 4.95
C ILE A 96 4.66 -13.77 5.68
N THR A 97 3.49 -14.37 5.50
CA THR A 97 3.12 -15.65 6.12
C THR A 97 4.01 -16.78 5.60
N VAL A 98 4.23 -16.82 4.28
CA VAL A 98 5.11 -17.79 3.62
C VAL A 98 6.52 -17.71 4.16
N ASN A 99 7.10 -16.51 4.23
CA ASN A 99 8.48 -16.32 4.68
C ASN A 99 8.62 -16.64 6.17
N ALA A 100 7.63 -16.31 7.00
CA ALA A 100 7.63 -16.67 8.42
C ALA A 100 7.55 -18.20 8.63
N ALA A 101 6.68 -18.89 7.88
CA ALA A 101 6.55 -20.34 7.93
C ALA A 101 7.82 -21.05 7.46
N ALA A 102 8.43 -20.57 6.37
CA ALA A 102 9.68 -21.11 5.83
C ALA A 102 10.85 -21.01 6.83
N ARG A 103 10.81 -20.04 7.74
CA ARG A 103 11.79 -19.88 8.82
C ARG A 103 11.42 -20.65 10.11
N GLY A 104 10.36 -21.44 10.08
CA GLY A 104 9.91 -22.24 11.24
C GLY A 104 9.37 -21.41 12.40
N LEU A 105 8.86 -20.21 12.13
CA LEU A 105 8.33 -19.30 13.17
C LEU A 105 6.86 -19.58 13.52
N GLY A 106 6.22 -20.51 12.82
CA GLY A 106 4.84 -20.94 13.04
C GLY A 106 4.33 -21.81 11.90
N VAL A 107 3.06 -22.18 11.96
CA VAL A 107 2.40 -23.09 11.03
C VAL A 107 1.51 -22.31 10.06
N MET A 108 1.77 -22.45 8.75
CA MET A 108 0.91 -21.85 7.70
C MET A 108 -0.09 -22.85 7.12
N ASP A 109 0.24 -24.15 7.11
CA ASP A 109 -0.58 -25.19 6.49
C ASP A 109 -1.96 -25.30 7.17
N PRO A 110 -3.07 -25.01 6.46
CA PRO A 110 -4.42 -25.12 7.02
C PRO A 110 -4.74 -26.49 7.61
N GLY A 111 -4.17 -27.58 7.06
CA GLY A 111 -4.38 -28.94 7.56
C GLY A 111 -3.79 -29.20 8.94
N GLN A 112 -2.92 -28.30 9.41
CA GLN A 112 -2.25 -28.37 10.72
C GLN A 112 -2.74 -27.29 11.70
N ILE A 113 -3.75 -26.50 11.30
CA ILE A 113 -4.31 -25.42 12.11
C ILE A 113 -5.69 -25.85 12.61
N GLU A 114 -5.84 -25.99 13.93
CA GLU A 114 -7.14 -26.22 14.56
C GLU A 114 -7.89 -24.90 14.69
N ILE A 115 -9.05 -24.81 14.03
CA ILE A 115 -9.97 -23.67 14.16
C ILE A 115 -11.05 -24.03 15.19
N ILE A 116 -11.14 -23.21 16.24
CA ILE A 116 -12.19 -23.31 17.26
C ILE A 116 -13.15 -22.14 17.07
N GLY A 117 -14.45 -22.41 17.06
CA GLY A 117 -15.50 -21.40 16.89
C GLY A 117 -16.19 -21.51 15.53
N GLU A 118 -16.41 -20.38 14.86
CA GLU A 118 -17.11 -20.37 13.58
C GLU A 118 -16.31 -21.09 12.49
N PRO A 119 -16.94 -22.04 11.75
CA PRO A 119 -16.30 -22.69 10.62
C PRO A 119 -15.91 -21.68 9.54
N LEU A 120 -14.70 -21.83 8.98
CA LEU A 120 -14.16 -20.95 7.94
C LEU A 120 -15.14 -20.74 6.77
N GLU A 121 -15.83 -21.80 6.33
CA GLU A 121 -16.80 -21.76 5.23
C GLU A 121 -18.00 -20.83 5.48
N LYS A 122 -18.33 -20.53 6.75
CA LYS A 122 -19.43 -19.62 7.08
C LYS A 122 -19.01 -18.16 7.09
N VAL A 123 -17.72 -17.89 7.25
CA VAL A 123 -17.18 -16.54 7.48
C VAL A 123 -16.29 -16.06 6.33
N LYS A 124 -15.93 -16.96 5.42
CA LYS A 124 -15.08 -16.65 4.27
C LYS A 124 -15.81 -15.72 3.30
N ARG A 125 -15.12 -14.64 2.93
CA ARG A 125 -15.55 -13.68 1.92
C ARG A 125 -14.34 -13.26 1.11
N ARG A 126 -14.45 -13.33 -0.22
CA ARG A 126 -13.41 -12.77 -1.09
C ARG A 126 -13.44 -11.25 -1.03
N PHE A 127 -12.35 -10.65 -0.56
CA PHE A 127 -12.19 -9.20 -0.55
C PHE A 127 -11.73 -8.69 -1.91
N LEU A 128 -12.09 -7.45 -2.26
CA LEU A 128 -11.52 -6.71 -3.39
C LEU A 128 -10.02 -6.49 -3.14
N ARG A 129 -9.16 -6.92 -4.09
CA ARG A 129 -7.71 -6.73 -3.94
C ARG A 129 -7.33 -5.28 -4.26
N ALA A 130 -6.27 -4.78 -3.64
CA ALA A 130 -5.77 -3.44 -3.95
C ALA A 130 -5.42 -3.26 -5.43
N VAL A 131 -4.93 -4.32 -6.09
CA VAL A 131 -4.61 -4.32 -7.53
C VAL A 131 -5.84 -4.33 -8.45
N GLU A 132 -7.02 -4.62 -7.89
CA GLU A 132 -8.30 -4.66 -8.62
C GLU A 132 -9.10 -3.36 -8.44
N ASP A 133 -8.72 -2.54 -7.46
CA ASP A 133 -9.42 -1.32 -7.10
C ASP A 133 -8.74 -0.11 -7.78
N ASP A 134 -9.10 0.12 -9.04
CA ASP A 134 -8.63 1.29 -9.79
C ASP A 134 -9.42 2.55 -9.35
N PRO A 135 -8.79 3.52 -8.66
CA PRO A 135 -9.49 4.67 -8.15
C PRO A 135 -9.81 5.72 -9.22
N VAL A 136 -9.23 5.63 -10.43
CA VAL A 136 -9.31 6.68 -11.46
C VAL A 136 -9.51 6.08 -12.85
N GLN A 137 -10.72 6.24 -13.38
CA GLN A 137 -11.01 6.03 -14.79
C GLN A 137 -11.08 7.39 -15.49
N VAL A 138 -9.96 7.82 -16.08
CA VAL A 138 -9.87 9.06 -16.88
C VAL A 138 -9.29 8.74 -18.24
N ASP A 139 -9.97 9.21 -19.29
CA ASP A 139 -9.51 9.03 -20.66
C ASP A 139 -8.15 9.71 -20.88
N ASP A 140 -7.26 9.03 -21.59
CA ASP A 140 -5.91 9.50 -21.92
C ASP A 140 -5.00 9.81 -20.71
N PHE A 141 -5.33 9.31 -19.52
CA PHE A 141 -4.43 9.28 -18.37
C PHE A 141 -3.63 7.97 -18.34
N GLN A 142 -2.34 8.05 -18.00
CA GLN A 142 -1.49 6.87 -17.84
C GLN A 142 -0.67 6.93 -16.56
N LEU A 143 -0.65 5.84 -15.80
CA LEU A 143 0.26 5.64 -14.67
C LEU A 143 1.20 4.46 -14.99
N ILE A 144 2.49 4.75 -15.14
CA ILE A 144 3.49 3.74 -15.50
C ILE A 144 4.53 3.60 -14.38
N HIS A 145 4.64 2.39 -13.85
CA HIS A 145 5.61 2.04 -12.82
C HIS A 145 6.81 1.33 -13.44
N GLY A 146 8.01 1.89 -13.28
CA GLY A 146 9.26 1.22 -13.62
C GLY A 146 9.65 0.18 -12.58
N GLU A 147 10.61 -0.68 -12.93
CA GLU A 147 11.00 -1.87 -12.16
C GLU A 147 11.39 -1.55 -10.71
N VAL A 148 12.05 -0.41 -10.46
CA VAL A 148 12.50 -0.02 -9.11
C VAL A 148 11.47 0.80 -8.34
N THR A 149 10.21 0.86 -8.81
CA THR A 149 9.14 1.57 -8.09
C THR A 149 8.78 0.82 -6.81
N CYS A 150 9.21 1.33 -5.65
CA CYS A 150 8.73 0.87 -4.35
C CYS A 150 7.31 1.39 -4.07
N THR A 151 6.63 0.79 -3.09
CA THR A 151 5.24 1.19 -2.79
C THR A 151 5.08 2.44 -1.99
N GLY A 152 6.11 2.93 -1.32
CA GLY A 152 6.07 4.30 -0.83
C GLY A 152 5.73 5.24 -2.01
N CYS A 153 6.37 5.04 -3.15
CA CYS A 153 6.10 5.82 -4.35
C CYS A 153 4.73 5.49 -4.97
N ARG A 154 4.37 4.21 -5.12
CA ARG A 154 3.05 3.80 -5.64
C ARG A 154 1.91 4.38 -4.83
N ASN A 155 1.90 4.16 -3.51
CA ASN A 155 0.87 4.69 -2.60
C ASN A 155 0.81 6.20 -2.61
N THR A 156 1.93 6.89 -2.75
CA THR A 156 1.92 8.36 -2.85
C THR A 156 1.18 8.82 -4.10
N VAL A 157 1.43 8.18 -5.24
CA VAL A 157 0.74 8.53 -6.48
C VAL A 157 -0.74 8.15 -6.38
N MET A 158 -1.07 6.97 -5.86
CA MET A 158 -2.46 6.55 -5.64
C MET A 158 -3.19 7.50 -4.69
N SER A 159 -2.53 7.92 -3.60
CA SER A 159 -3.06 8.93 -2.69
C SER A 159 -3.32 10.26 -3.38
N ALA A 160 -2.39 10.74 -4.21
CA ALA A 160 -2.58 11.97 -4.96
C ALA A 160 -3.77 11.89 -5.93
N LEU A 161 -3.92 10.76 -6.61
CA LEU A 161 -5.05 10.51 -7.52
C LEU A 161 -6.40 10.50 -6.79
N ILE A 162 -6.46 9.93 -5.58
CA ILE A 162 -7.69 9.88 -4.79
C ILE A 162 -7.98 11.23 -4.15
N ASP A 163 -6.95 11.97 -3.72
CA ASP A 163 -7.11 13.36 -3.28
C ASP A 163 -7.72 14.22 -4.39
N MET A 164 -7.23 14.07 -5.62
CA MET A 164 -7.80 14.72 -6.79
C MET A 164 -9.26 14.31 -7.04
N ARG A 165 -9.59 13.01 -6.93
CA ARG A 165 -10.98 12.53 -7.07
C ARG A 165 -11.91 13.21 -6.08
N ASN A 166 -11.55 13.19 -4.81
CA ASN A 166 -12.41 13.71 -3.75
C ASN A 166 -12.49 15.25 -3.78
N ALA A 167 -11.46 15.92 -4.31
CA ALA A 167 -11.47 17.35 -4.57
C ALA A 167 -12.26 17.76 -5.83
N GLY A 168 -12.73 16.79 -6.62
CA GLY A 168 -13.37 17.01 -7.92
C GLY A 168 -12.39 17.62 -8.93
N GLN A 169 -11.17 17.09 -9.01
CA GLN A 169 -10.05 17.59 -9.81
C GLN A 169 -9.53 16.56 -10.83
N LEU A 170 -10.28 15.49 -11.13
CA LEU A 170 -9.82 14.45 -12.08
C LEU A 170 -9.71 14.98 -13.51
N GLU A 171 -10.40 16.05 -13.86
CA GLU A 171 -10.32 16.69 -15.18
C GLU A 171 -8.90 17.13 -15.56
N TYR A 172 -8.02 17.37 -14.56
CA TYR A 172 -6.63 17.74 -14.81
C TYR A 172 -5.73 16.56 -15.21
N LEU A 173 -6.22 15.32 -15.13
CA LEU A 173 -5.48 14.11 -15.51
C LEU A 173 -5.53 13.81 -17.02
N HIS A 174 -6.48 14.38 -17.76
CA HIS A 174 -6.57 14.16 -19.21
C HIS A 174 -5.26 14.53 -19.91
N GLY A 175 -4.72 13.57 -20.67
CA GLY A 175 -3.47 13.71 -21.42
C GLY A 175 -2.21 13.77 -20.57
N ILE A 176 -2.29 13.47 -19.26
CA ILE A 176 -1.14 13.41 -18.35
C ILE A 176 -0.65 11.97 -18.20
N THR A 177 0.67 11.81 -18.21
CA THR A 177 1.33 10.55 -17.86
C THR A 177 2.14 10.73 -16.59
N VAL A 178 1.93 9.86 -15.60
CA VAL A 178 2.74 9.80 -14.37
C VAL A 178 3.70 8.62 -14.45
N LEU A 179 4.99 8.88 -14.26
CA LEU A 179 6.07 7.90 -14.27
C LEU A 179 6.73 7.77 -12.90
N THR A 180 6.97 6.54 -12.45
CA THR A 180 7.71 6.26 -11.22
C THR A 180 8.85 5.26 -11.45
N GLY A 181 9.85 5.27 -10.57
CA GLY A 181 10.86 4.20 -10.47
C GLY A 181 11.59 3.86 -11.76
N GLY A 182 11.96 4.89 -12.53
CA GLY A 182 12.76 4.71 -13.75
C GLY A 182 11.99 4.17 -14.96
N ALA A 183 10.65 4.24 -14.95
CA ALA A 183 9.85 3.91 -16.13
C ALA A 183 10.36 4.66 -17.38
N PRO A 184 10.44 3.99 -18.54
CA PRO A 184 10.81 4.66 -19.79
C PRO A 184 9.72 5.66 -20.19
N PHE A 185 10.10 6.65 -20.99
CA PHE A 185 9.12 7.57 -21.57
C PHE A 185 8.24 6.82 -22.59
N PRO A 186 6.90 6.92 -22.49
CA PRO A 186 6.03 6.39 -23.52
C PRO A 186 6.22 7.15 -24.84
N GLU A 187 6.11 6.43 -25.95
CA GLU A 187 6.23 7.00 -27.29
C GLU A 187 5.03 7.91 -27.59
N GLY A 188 5.27 9.04 -28.25
CA GLY A 188 4.21 9.97 -28.67
C GLY A 188 3.64 10.88 -27.57
N VAL A 189 4.13 10.80 -26.33
CA VAL A 189 3.70 11.70 -25.24
C VAL A 189 4.65 12.89 -25.09
N PRO A 190 4.15 14.15 -25.17
CA PRO A 190 4.97 15.35 -24.97
C PRO A 190 5.58 15.43 -23.56
N ARG A 191 6.84 15.86 -23.43
CA ARG A 191 7.56 15.85 -22.14
C ARG A 191 6.92 16.76 -21.07
N GLU A 192 6.26 17.83 -21.49
CA GLU A 192 5.52 18.77 -20.65
C GLU A 192 4.28 18.14 -19.99
N ASN A 193 3.77 17.05 -20.56
CA ASN A 193 2.63 16.28 -20.05
C ASN A 193 3.05 15.13 -19.14
N ILE A 194 4.36 14.94 -18.95
CA ILE A 194 4.91 13.82 -18.17
C ILE A 194 5.33 14.31 -16.78
N VAL A 195 4.70 13.76 -15.75
CA VAL A 195 5.05 13.96 -14.34
C VAL A 195 5.92 12.80 -13.88
N THR A 196 7.09 13.10 -13.31
CA THR A 196 8.03 12.06 -12.85
C THR A 196 8.17 12.10 -11.34
N VAL A 197 8.13 10.96 -10.67
CA VAL A 197 7.97 10.92 -9.21
C VAL A 197 9.02 10.04 -8.52
N GLY A 198 9.65 10.60 -7.49
CA GLY A 198 10.52 9.88 -6.55
C GLY A 198 12.02 10.05 -6.80
N LYS A 199 12.81 9.95 -5.72
CA LYS A 199 14.28 10.10 -5.75
C LYS A 199 14.97 9.07 -6.67
N CYS A 200 14.37 7.89 -6.83
CA CYS A 200 14.90 6.81 -7.67
C CYS A 200 14.77 7.07 -9.18
N MET A 201 14.09 8.14 -9.61
CA MET A 201 14.06 8.52 -11.02
C MET A 201 15.45 9.00 -11.48
N PRO A 202 16.05 8.39 -12.53
CA PRO A 202 17.32 8.85 -13.11
C PRO A 202 17.25 10.33 -13.50
N LYS A 203 18.33 11.09 -13.33
CA LYS A 203 18.33 12.55 -13.53
C LYS A 203 17.94 12.94 -14.95
N GLU A 204 18.43 12.18 -15.93
CA GLU A 204 18.16 12.28 -17.36
C GLU A 204 16.68 12.04 -17.72
N TYR A 205 15.94 11.32 -16.87
CA TYR A 205 14.53 11.03 -17.07
C TYR A 205 13.63 11.95 -16.24
N ARG A 206 14.18 12.90 -15.48
CA ARG A 206 13.37 13.88 -14.76
C ARG A 206 12.86 14.94 -15.74
N THR A 207 11.56 15.19 -15.68
CA THR A 207 10.89 16.25 -16.43
C THR A 207 10.86 17.54 -15.60
N GLU A 208 10.39 18.64 -16.19
CA GLU A 208 10.19 19.89 -15.43
C GLU A 208 9.18 19.72 -14.29
N ARG A 209 8.25 18.77 -14.43
CA ARG A 209 7.25 18.40 -13.42
C ARG A 209 7.73 17.27 -12.49
N HIS A 210 9.02 17.23 -12.18
CA HIS A 210 9.58 16.19 -11.33
C HIS A 210 9.33 16.43 -9.83
N VAL A 211 8.76 15.43 -9.15
CA VAL A 211 8.49 15.47 -7.71
C VAL A 211 9.55 14.69 -6.95
N LYS A 212 10.33 15.40 -6.12
CA LYS A 212 11.37 14.81 -5.27
C LYS A 212 10.78 14.20 -4.00
N GLY A 213 11.39 13.11 -3.52
CA GLY A 213 11.10 12.51 -2.21
C GLY A 213 11.25 10.99 -2.17
N CYS A 214 11.23 10.41 -0.97
CA CYS A 214 11.32 8.97 -0.74
C CYS A 214 10.56 8.56 0.56
N PRO A 215 9.23 8.33 0.47
CA PRO A 215 8.38 8.66 -0.67
C PRO A 215 8.12 10.18 -0.79
N PRO A 216 7.67 10.66 -1.95
CA PRO A 216 7.30 12.07 -2.12
C PRO A 216 6.05 12.43 -1.32
N ASN A 217 5.80 13.73 -1.15
CA ASN A 217 4.54 14.21 -0.57
C ASN A 217 3.45 14.16 -1.65
N ASN A 218 2.30 13.57 -1.33
CA ASN A 218 1.14 13.44 -2.23
C ASN A 218 0.68 14.80 -2.77
N ALA A 219 0.66 15.85 -1.96
CA ALA A 219 0.21 17.17 -2.40
C ALA A 219 1.15 17.81 -3.44
N TYR A 220 2.45 17.48 -3.42
CA TYR A 220 3.37 17.89 -4.48
C TYR A 220 3.16 17.07 -5.77
N VAL A 221 2.74 15.82 -5.67
CA VAL A 221 2.32 15.03 -6.83
C VAL A 221 1.06 15.65 -7.46
N VAL A 222 0.06 16.02 -6.64
CA VAL A 222 -1.13 16.75 -7.13
C VAL A 222 -0.73 18.07 -7.79
N LYS A 223 0.14 18.87 -7.16
CA LYS A 223 0.63 20.14 -7.76
C LYS A 223 1.34 19.92 -9.09
N ALA A 224 2.17 18.88 -9.21
CA ALA A 224 2.88 18.59 -10.46
C ALA A 224 1.93 18.14 -11.59
N ILE A 225 0.86 17.41 -11.24
CA ILE A 225 -0.20 17.05 -12.19
C ILE A 225 -0.96 18.29 -12.62
N ILE A 226 -1.52 19.05 -11.67
CA ILE A 226 -2.37 20.21 -11.96
C ILE A 226 -1.56 21.35 -12.63
N GLY A 227 -0.31 21.55 -12.24
CA GLY A 227 0.48 22.71 -12.65
C GLY A 227 -0.14 24.00 -12.11
N ASP A 228 -0.27 25.02 -12.96
CA ASP A 228 -0.87 26.31 -12.60
C ASP A 228 -2.37 26.41 -12.98
N ARG A 229 -2.96 25.27 -13.38
CA ARG A 229 -4.37 25.21 -13.82
C ARG A 229 -5.37 25.37 -12.67
N ALA A 230 -4.98 24.99 -11.46
CA ALA A 230 -5.80 25.12 -10.24
C ALA A 230 -4.93 25.06 -8.97
N GLU A 231 -5.54 25.40 -7.84
CA GLU A 231 -4.94 25.21 -6.51
C GLU A 231 -5.09 23.76 -6.04
N VAL A 232 -4.11 23.28 -5.28
CA VAL A 232 -4.17 21.96 -4.65
C VAL A 232 -5.10 22.03 -3.44
N LYS A 233 -6.19 21.28 -3.47
CA LYS A 233 -7.09 21.14 -2.32
C LYS A 233 -6.60 19.98 -1.45
N ARG A 234 -6.21 20.27 -0.21
CA ARG A 234 -5.87 19.24 0.79
C ARG A 234 -7.12 18.93 1.60
N MET A 235 -7.47 17.65 1.72
CA MET A 235 -8.62 17.24 2.55
C MET A 235 -8.30 17.16 4.06
N TYR A 236 -7.05 16.88 4.42
CA TYR A 236 -6.65 16.59 5.80
C TYR A 236 -5.75 17.65 6.45
N ALA A 237 -5.53 18.79 5.78
CA ALA A 237 -4.72 19.89 6.32
C ALA A 237 -5.26 21.24 5.82
N GLU A 238 -5.54 22.15 6.76
CA GLU A 238 -6.02 23.52 6.50
C GLU A 238 -4.89 24.46 6.04
N GLU A 239 -3.61 24.05 6.14
CA GLU A 239 -2.46 24.88 5.80
C GLU A 239 -1.94 24.68 4.37
N SER A 240 -1.55 25.80 3.75
CA SER A 240 -0.93 25.85 2.41
C SER A 240 0.37 25.02 2.34
N LEU A 241 0.75 24.63 1.12
CA LEU A 241 1.93 23.80 0.82
C LEU A 241 3.25 24.38 1.39
N ASP A 242 3.32 25.70 1.58
CA ASP A 242 4.54 26.45 1.90
C ASP A 242 5.11 26.17 3.30
N LYS A 243 4.35 25.54 4.21
CA LYS A 243 4.79 25.31 5.61
C LYS A 243 5.37 23.93 5.91
N THR A 244 5.41 23.02 4.93
CA THR A 244 5.77 21.61 5.17
C THR A 244 7.22 21.20 4.86
N GLU A 245 8.14 22.16 4.70
CA GLU A 245 9.59 21.87 4.62
C GLU A 245 10.26 21.96 6.00
N VAL A 246 10.40 20.82 6.69
CA VAL A 246 11.42 20.57 7.73
C VAL A 246 11.96 19.16 7.60
#